data_AF-A0A6G3D7I1-F1
#
_entry.id   AF-A0A6G3D7I1-F1
#
_cell.length_a   1.000
_cell.length_b   1.000
_cell.length_c   1.000
_cell.angle_alpha   90.00
_cell.angle_beta   90.00
_cell.angle_gamma   90.00
#
_symmetry.space_group_name_H-M   'P 1'
#
loop_
_entity.id
_entity.type
_entity.pdbx_description
1 polymer ?
#
loop_
_entity_poly.entity_id
_entity_poly.type
_entity_poly.pdbx_seq_one_letter_code
_entity_poly.pdbx_strand_id
1 'polypeptide(L)'
;MTWGWDANRRLFGLACALILVTSASTTGCFGDPYSSCPGTGQRPDGLSTRDMVGTYRSSVGRLALSDDETFTAVGWPADLKDATGDPQSRTGSGTWELDAANDSDWPVSFSFHKIGDYWDSDVRGGYYGDDLMVSGSREDPRLYAFLGDPDNCDLVTFTRDG
;
A
#
# COMPACT_ATOMS: atom_id res chain seq x y z
N MET A 1 -4.78 42.25 55.49
CA MET A 1 -5.86 42.54 56.46
C MET A 1 -6.37 43.92 56.07
N THR A 2 -7.55 44.12 55.49
CA THR A 2 -8.91 43.72 55.88
C THR A 2 -9.80 43.36 54.67
N TRP A 3 -10.89 42.66 54.98
CA TRP A 3 -11.90 42.02 54.11
C TRP A 3 -13.19 42.86 53.98
N GLY A 4 -14.05 42.46 53.01
CA GLY A 4 -15.53 42.58 53.05
C GLY A 4 -16.11 43.44 51.92
N TRP A 5 -16.58 42.91 50.79
CA TRP A 5 -17.86 42.18 50.50
C TRP A 5 -19.14 43.00 50.76
N ASP A 6 -19.83 43.36 49.68
CA ASP A 6 -21.24 43.04 49.37
C ASP A 6 -21.82 44.08 48.40
N ALA A 7 -22.84 43.84 47.58
CA ALA A 7 -23.32 42.69 46.83
C ALA A 7 -24.52 43.22 46.04
N ASN A 8 -24.53 42.96 44.73
CA ASN A 8 -25.70 42.51 43.98
C ASN A 8 -26.84 43.49 43.60
N ARG A 9 -27.29 43.27 42.35
CA ARG A 9 -28.69 43.07 41.96
C ARG A 9 -29.36 44.20 41.17
N ARG A 10 -29.27 44.13 39.84
CA ARG A 10 -30.46 44.15 38.96
C ARG A 10 -30.28 43.18 37.79
N LEU A 11 -31.05 42.10 37.88
CA LEU A 11 -31.28 41.06 36.88
C LEU A 11 -32.14 41.60 35.74
N PHE A 12 -31.78 41.31 34.49
CA PHE A 12 -32.66 41.05 33.34
C PHE A 12 -31.80 40.21 32.35
N GLY A 13 -32.02 38.90 32.25
CA GLY A 13 -32.86 38.26 31.21
C GLY A 13 -32.06 38.20 29.90
N LEU A 14 -31.70 37.08 29.28
CA LEU A 14 -32.37 35.80 29.08
C LEU A 14 -31.31 34.71 28.79
N ALA A 15 -31.64 33.47 29.17
CA ALA A 15 -30.92 32.27 28.76
C ALA A 15 -31.29 31.88 27.32
N CYS A 16 -30.30 31.47 26.52
CA CYS A 16 -30.48 30.50 25.44
C CYS A 16 -29.25 29.58 25.40
N ALA A 17 -29.52 28.29 25.53
CA ALA A 17 -28.59 27.19 25.54
C ALA A 17 -28.30 26.67 24.11
N LEU A 18 -27.45 25.64 24.03
CA LEU A 18 -27.15 24.73 22.91
C LEU A 18 -26.04 25.19 21.93
N ILE A 19 -25.15 24.34 21.38
CA ILE A 19 -24.78 22.92 21.52
C ILE A 19 -23.42 22.74 20.78
N LEU A 20 -22.73 21.64 21.09
CA LEU A 20 -21.59 21.02 20.39
C LEU A 20 -21.56 21.22 18.85
N VAL A 21 -20.38 21.09 18.23
CA VAL A 21 -20.11 19.93 17.33
C VAL A 21 -18.71 19.99 16.69
N THR A 22 -18.02 18.86 16.88
CA THR A 22 -16.94 18.21 16.11
C THR A 22 -15.61 18.92 15.91
N SER A 23 -14.62 18.37 16.62
CA SER A 23 -13.32 18.03 16.03
C SER A 23 -13.49 17.68 14.55
N ALA A 24 -12.95 18.52 13.67
CA ALA A 24 -12.69 18.13 12.29
C ALA A 24 -11.60 17.06 12.34
N SER A 25 -12.00 15.81 12.56
CA SER A 25 -11.23 14.68 12.08
C SER A 25 -11.17 14.90 10.58
N THR A 26 -10.04 15.36 10.06
CA THR A 26 -9.72 15.15 8.67
C THR A 26 -9.57 13.63 8.52
N THR A 27 -10.69 12.91 8.41
CA THR A 27 -10.70 11.65 7.68
C THR A 27 -10.37 12.09 6.26
N GLY A 28 -9.07 12.16 5.97
CA GLY A 28 -8.61 12.22 4.60
C GLY A 28 -9.20 11.00 3.94
N CYS A 29 -10.28 11.18 3.20
CA CYS A 29 -10.73 10.25 2.18
C CYS A 29 -9.68 10.27 1.06
N PHE A 30 -8.46 9.83 1.38
CA PHE A 30 -7.52 9.31 0.40
C PHE A 30 -8.05 7.92 0.03
N GLY A 31 -9.19 7.92 -0.65
CA GLY A 31 -9.70 6.72 -1.28
C GLY A 31 -8.70 6.35 -2.36
N ASP A 32 -8.30 5.08 -2.37
CA ASP A 32 -7.55 4.49 -3.47
C ASP A 32 -8.18 4.96 -4.80
N PRO A 33 -7.41 5.64 -5.68
CA PRO A 33 -7.95 6.20 -6.92
C PRO A 33 -8.62 5.14 -7.80
N TYR A 34 -8.34 3.86 -7.56
CA TYR A 34 -8.90 2.74 -8.30
C TYR A 34 -9.90 1.89 -7.51
N SER A 35 -10.38 2.40 -6.36
CA SER A 35 -11.36 1.73 -5.47
C SER A 35 -12.66 1.25 -6.15
N SER A 36 -12.93 1.68 -7.38
CA SER A 36 -14.05 1.18 -8.20
C SER A 36 -13.82 -0.21 -8.81
N CYS A 37 -12.58 -0.66 -8.98
CA CYS A 37 -12.27 -1.93 -9.62
C CYS A 37 -12.42 -3.11 -8.63
N PRO A 38 -13.13 -4.20 -9.00
CA PRO A 38 -13.28 -5.36 -8.12
C PRO A 38 -11.92 -5.98 -7.74
N GLY A 39 -11.67 -6.17 -6.45
CA GLY A 39 -10.40 -6.75 -5.95
C GLY A 39 -9.35 -5.71 -5.54
N THR A 40 -9.57 -4.43 -5.87
CA THR A 40 -8.86 -3.32 -5.22
C THR A 40 -9.36 -3.13 -3.79
N GLY A 41 -8.61 -2.38 -3.00
CA GLY A 41 -9.00 -2.08 -1.63
C GLY A 41 -7.97 -1.20 -0.94
N GLN A 42 -8.38 -0.59 0.16
CA GLN A 42 -7.49 0.26 0.94
C GLN A 42 -6.38 -0.56 1.58
N ARG A 43 -5.19 0.07 1.66
CA ARG A 43 -4.09 -0.43 2.48
C ARG A 43 -4.57 -0.63 3.92
N PRO A 44 -4.31 -1.81 4.54
CA PRO A 44 -4.66 -2.05 5.93
C PRO A 44 -3.94 -1.09 6.89
N ASP A 45 -4.67 -0.52 7.85
CA ASP A 45 -4.10 0.32 8.90
C ASP A 45 -3.07 -0.44 9.73
N GLY A 46 -1.93 0.19 10.02
CA GLY A 46 -0.87 -0.38 10.84
C GLY A 46 -0.13 -1.56 10.20
N LEU A 47 -0.30 -1.78 8.89
CA LEU A 47 0.47 -2.76 8.13
C LEU A 47 1.97 -2.47 8.22
N SER A 48 2.75 -3.50 8.55
CA SER A 48 4.21 -3.43 8.70
C SER A 48 4.92 -4.38 7.73
N THR A 49 6.23 -4.17 7.49
CA THR A 49 7.07 -5.05 6.67
C THR A 49 6.97 -6.51 7.10
N ARG A 50 6.92 -6.78 8.42
CA ARG A 50 6.79 -8.15 8.95
C ARG A 50 5.48 -8.82 8.54
N ASP A 51 4.39 -8.05 8.46
CA ASP A 51 3.08 -8.57 8.05
C ASP A 51 3.11 -9.01 6.57
N MET A 52 4.03 -8.45 5.76
CA MET A 52 4.19 -8.75 4.33
C MET A 52 5.12 -9.93 4.03
N VAL A 53 5.93 -10.39 4.97
CA VAL A 53 6.86 -11.52 4.75
C VAL A 53 6.10 -12.81 4.48
N GLY A 54 6.32 -13.46 3.34
CA GLY A 54 5.59 -14.65 2.95
C GLY A 54 5.70 -15.00 1.47
N THR A 55 5.09 -16.11 1.07
CA THR A 55 4.96 -16.50 -0.33
C THR A 55 3.57 -16.13 -0.84
N TYR A 56 3.50 -15.56 -2.03
CA TYR A 56 2.27 -15.09 -2.66
C TYR A 56 2.14 -15.66 -4.06
N ARG A 57 0.92 -16.00 -4.48
CA ARG A 57 0.60 -16.52 -5.81
C ARG A 57 -0.44 -15.69 -6.51
N SER A 58 -0.32 -15.64 -7.83
CA SER A 58 -1.31 -15.10 -8.74
C SER A 58 -1.48 -16.03 -9.94
N SER A 59 -2.32 -15.63 -10.89
CA SER A 59 -2.48 -16.32 -12.18
C SER A 59 -1.23 -16.23 -13.07
N VAL A 60 -0.37 -15.22 -12.86
CA VAL A 60 0.80 -14.98 -13.72
C VAL A 60 2.11 -15.44 -13.08
N GLY A 61 2.16 -15.59 -11.75
CA GLY A 61 3.41 -15.91 -11.09
C GLY A 61 3.34 -16.10 -9.58
N ARG A 62 4.51 -16.10 -8.97
CA ARG A 62 4.72 -16.25 -7.53
C ARG A 62 5.78 -15.26 -7.06
N LEU A 63 5.54 -14.68 -5.88
CA LEU A 63 6.49 -13.82 -5.16
C LEU A 63 6.81 -14.45 -3.81
N ALA A 64 8.04 -14.34 -3.36
CA ALA A 64 8.42 -14.65 -1.99
C ALA A 64 9.16 -13.45 -1.41
N LEU A 65 8.56 -12.86 -0.37
CA LEU A 65 9.09 -11.72 0.37
C LEU A 65 9.74 -12.22 1.65
N SER A 66 11.03 -11.92 1.82
CA SER A 66 11.81 -12.27 3.00
C SER A 66 11.82 -11.14 4.03
N ASP A 67 12.16 -11.47 5.27
CA ASP A 67 12.25 -10.52 6.39
C ASP A 67 13.50 -9.64 6.37
N ASP A 68 14.49 -9.98 5.55
CA ASP A 68 15.68 -9.20 5.27
C ASP A 68 15.51 -8.23 4.08
N GLU A 69 14.26 -7.94 3.72
CA GLU A 69 13.89 -7.02 2.62
C GLU A 69 14.38 -7.50 1.24
N THR A 70 14.72 -8.78 1.11
CA THR A 70 14.96 -9.41 -0.20
C THR A 70 13.70 -10.12 -0.72
N PHE A 71 13.63 -10.30 -2.04
CA PHE A 71 12.56 -11.08 -2.64
C PHE A 71 13.05 -11.95 -3.79
N THR A 72 12.25 -12.97 -4.10
CA THR A 72 12.34 -13.72 -5.35
C THR A 72 10.98 -13.76 -6.05
N ALA A 73 11.03 -13.83 -7.37
CA ALA A 73 9.86 -13.88 -8.23
C ALA A 73 10.00 -14.99 -9.27
N VAL A 74 8.88 -15.58 -9.66
CA VAL A 74 8.76 -16.43 -10.85
C VAL A 74 7.52 -15.97 -11.60
N GLY A 75 7.62 -15.71 -12.91
CA GLY A 75 6.48 -15.28 -13.71
C GLY A 75 6.19 -13.77 -13.69
N TRP A 76 6.91 -13.00 -12.87
CA TRP A 76 6.69 -11.57 -12.67
C TRP A 76 8.04 -10.82 -12.65
N PRO A 77 8.15 -9.62 -13.28
CA PRO A 77 7.10 -8.87 -13.98
C PRO A 77 6.66 -9.56 -15.29
N ALA A 78 5.35 -9.55 -15.57
CA ALA A 78 4.75 -10.37 -16.62
C ALA A 78 4.82 -9.71 -18.00
N ASP A 79 4.86 -8.38 -18.07
CA ASP A 79 4.70 -7.55 -19.25
C ASP A 79 5.98 -6.78 -19.64
N LEU A 80 7.13 -7.42 -19.43
CA LEU A 80 8.42 -6.87 -19.82
C LEU A 80 8.55 -6.79 -21.34
N LYS A 81 8.50 -5.56 -21.86
CA LYS A 81 8.75 -5.27 -23.27
C LYS A 81 10.15 -5.76 -23.66
N ASP A 82 10.28 -6.34 -24.84
CA ASP A 82 11.54 -6.85 -25.41
C ASP A 82 12.17 -8.05 -24.66
N ALA A 83 11.55 -8.54 -23.59
CA ALA A 83 12.01 -9.75 -22.93
C ALA A 83 11.75 -10.97 -23.82
N THR A 84 12.81 -11.75 -24.07
CA THR A 84 12.74 -13.00 -24.84
C THR A 84 12.56 -14.18 -23.89
N GLY A 85 11.72 -15.16 -24.25
CA GLY A 85 11.50 -16.37 -23.44
C GLY A 85 10.10 -16.43 -22.81
N ASP A 86 9.79 -17.58 -22.21
CA ASP A 86 8.49 -17.82 -21.57
C ASP A 86 8.37 -17.00 -20.27
N PRO A 87 7.42 -16.06 -20.18
CA PRO A 87 7.21 -15.25 -18.99
C PRO A 87 7.04 -16.11 -17.73
N GLN A 88 6.31 -17.23 -17.80
CA GLN A 88 6.01 -18.06 -16.62
C GLN A 88 7.24 -18.76 -16.04
N SER A 89 8.30 -18.94 -16.84
CA SER A 89 9.56 -19.55 -16.40
C SER A 89 10.58 -18.52 -15.91
N ARG A 90 10.34 -17.23 -16.15
CA ARG A 90 11.27 -16.15 -15.83
C ARG A 90 11.40 -15.98 -14.33
N THR A 91 12.63 -16.04 -13.84
CA THR A 91 12.93 -15.78 -12.44
C THR A 91 13.41 -14.34 -12.25
N GLY A 92 13.10 -13.77 -11.09
CA GLY A 92 13.60 -12.47 -10.68
C GLY A 92 14.02 -12.46 -9.23
N SER A 93 14.91 -11.54 -8.87
CA SER A 93 15.37 -11.35 -7.49
C SER A 93 15.87 -9.94 -7.27
N GLY A 94 15.70 -9.45 -6.04
CA GLY A 94 16.07 -8.09 -5.69
C GLY A 94 15.74 -7.76 -4.24
N THR A 95 15.57 -6.47 -3.97
CA THR A 95 15.08 -5.95 -2.70
C THR A 95 13.67 -5.40 -2.84
N TRP A 96 12.92 -5.36 -1.75
CA TRP A 96 11.57 -4.80 -1.70
C TRP A 96 11.40 -3.94 -0.46
N GLU A 97 10.49 -2.96 -0.53
CA GLU A 97 10.19 -2.05 0.57
C GLU A 97 8.67 -1.87 0.71
N LEU A 98 8.22 -1.63 1.94
CA LEU A 98 6.87 -1.16 2.24
C LEU A 98 6.97 0.31 2.67
N ASP A 99 6.50 1.20 1.81
CA ASP A 99 6.52 2.64 2.08
C ASP A 99 5.66 2.98 3.29
N ALA A 100 5.90 4.14 3.93
CA ALA A 100 5.03 4.60 4.99
C ALA A 100 3.61 4.90 4.44
N ALA A 101 2.58 4.70 5.27
CA ALA A 101 1.18 4.71 4.84
C ALA A 101 0.69 6.00 4.17
N ASN A 102 1.39 7.13 4.35
CA ASN A 102 1.01 8.43 3.79
C ASN A 102 1.98 8.91 2.69
N ASP A 103 2.98 8.11 2.33
CA ASP A 103 4.13 8.59 1.57
C ASP A 103 4.10 8.18 0.09
N SER A 104 3.20 7.28 -0.31
CA SER A 104 3.22 6.74 -1.68
C SER A 104 1.84 6.34 -2.21
N ASP A 105 1.62 6.65 -3.48
CA ASP A 105 0.51 6.10 -4.28
C ASP A 105 0.72 4.60 -4.56
N TRP A 106 1.96 4.11 -4.44
CA TRP A 106 2.36 2.71 -4.66
C TRP A 106 3.06 2.16 -3.42
N PRO A 107 2.33 1.53 -2.49
CA PRO A 107 2.82 1.24 -1.15
C PRO A 107 3.94 0.19 -1.07
N VAL A 108 4.13 -0.63 -2.11
CA VAL A 108 5.14 -1.70 -2.11
C VAL A 108 6.01 -1.57 -3.35
N SER A 109 7.28 -1.27 -3.15
CA SER A 109 8.25 -1.06 -4.22
C SER A 109 9.22 -2.24 -4.33
N PHE A 110 9.62 -2.56 -5.57
CA PHE A 110 10.54 -3.65 -5.89
C PHE A 110 11.71 -3.12 -6.71
N SER A 111 12.91 -3.44 -6.27
CA SER A 111 14.16 -3.16 -6.97
C SER A 111 14.78 -4.47 -7.44
N PHE A 112 14.52 -4.85 -8.69
CA PHE A 112 15.11 -6.03 -9.29
C PHE A 112 16.60 -5.81 -9.60
N HIS A 113 17.44 -6.65 -8.98
CA HIS A 113 18.84 -6.77 -9.34
C HIS A 113 19.04 -7.75 -10.50
N LYS A 114 18.18 -8.77 -10.58
CA LYS A 114 18.20 -9.74 -11.67
C LYS A 114 16.81 -10.11 -12.14
N ILE A 115 16.64 -10.18 -13.44
CA ILE A 115 15.47 -10.73 -14.12
C ILE A 115 16.01 -11.60 -15.27
N GLY A 116 15.69 -12.89 -15.25
CA GLY A 116 16.13 -13.86 -16.26
C GLY A 116 15.94 -13.34 -17.69
N ASP A 117 17.02 -13.37 -18.46
CA ASP A 117 17.10 -12.95 -19.87
C ASP A 117 16.69 -11.49 -20.15
N TYR A 118 16.54 -10.66 -19.13
CA TYR A 118 16.08 -9.27 -19.28
C TYR A 118 16.95 -8.23 -18.55
N TRP A 119 17.20 -8.43 -17.26
CA TRP A 119 17.94 -7.47 -16.44
C TRP A 119 19.02 -8.15 -15.59
N ASP A 120 20.19 -7.52 -15.54
CA ASP A 120 21.29 -7.92 -14.66
C ASP A 120 22.05 -6.66 -14.22
N SER A 121 21.94 -6.33 -12.93
CA SER A 121 22.56 -5.15 -12.34
C SER A 121 24.08 -5.18 -12.39
N ASP A 122 24.69 -6.37 -12.38
CA ASP A 122 26.15 -6.50 -12.43
C ASP A 122 26.70 -6.14 -13.81
N VAL A 123 25.85 -6.24 -14.85
CA VAL A 123 26.18 -5.91 -16.23
C VAL A 123 25.79 -4.48 -16.58
N ARG A 124 24.58 -4.06 -16.19
CA ARG A 124 23.99 -2.78 -16.61
C ARG A 124 24.18 -1.64 -15.60
N GLY A 125 24.43 -1.98 -14.34
CA GLY A 125 24.34 -1.05 -13.21
C GLY A 125 22.88 -0.72 -12.85
N GLY A 126 22.67 -0.29 -11.60
CA GLY A 126 21.33 0.10 -11.10
C GLY A 126 20.39 -1.08 -10.86
N TYR A 127 19.09 -0.82 -10.94
CA TYR A 127 18.03 -1.81 -10.75
C TYR A 127 16.88 -1.56 -11.75
N TYR A 128 16.06 -2.57 -11.97
CA TYR A 128 14.76 -2.43 -12.64
C TYR A 128 13.68 -2.26 -11.57
N GLY A 129 12.95 -1.14 -11.60
CA GLY A 129 11.89 -0.84 -10.64
C GLY A 129 10.55 -1.41 -11.08
N ASP A 130 9.77 -1.91 -10.13
CA ASP A 130 8.37 -2.27 -10.30
C ASP A 130 7.63 -2.07 -8.97
N ASP A 131 6.32 -1.84 -9.02
CA ASP A 131 5.55 -1.44 -7.84
C ASP A 131 4.20 -2.15 -7.78
N LEU A 132 3.76 -2.49 -6.57
CA LEU A 132 2.47 -3.13 -6.31
C LEU A 132 1.65 -2.33 -5.28
N MET A 133 0.34 -2.34 -5.48
CA MET A 133 -0.63 -1.89 -4.49
C MET A 133 -0.83 -2.96 -3.42
N VAL A 134 -1.35 -2.55 -2.26
CA VAL A 134 -1.67 -3.47 -1.15
C VAL A 134 -3.10 -3.29 -0.66
N SER A 135 -3.79 -4.40 -0.42
CA SER A 135 -5.14 -4.46 0.16
C SER A 135 -5.27 -5.65 1.12
N GLY A 136 -6.49 -5.92 1.61
CA GLY A 136 -6.77 -7.06 2.48
C GLY A 136 -6.77 -6.71 3.96
N SER A 137 -6.08 -7.51 4.77
CA SER A 137 -5.85 -7.23 6.21
C SER A 137 -4.37 -7.40 6.57
N ARG A 138 -4.01 -7.16 7.83
CA ARG A 138 -2.65 -7.41 8.31
C ARG A 138 -2.32 -8.91 8.35
N GLU A 139 -3.32 -9.75 8.60
CA GLU A 139 -3.19 -11.21 8.67
C GLU A 139 -3.28 -11.87 7.28
N ASP A 140 -4.02 -11.26 6.35
CA ASP A 140 -4.15 -11.69 4.95
C ASP A 140 -3.91 -10.50 4.00
N PRO A 141 -2.66 -9.99 3.89
CA PRO A 141 -2.35 -8.93 2.96
C PRO A 141 -2.36 -9.46 1.53
N ARG A 142 -2.79 -8.63 0.59
CA ARG A 142 -2.84 -8.93 -0.84
C ARG A 142 -2.08 -7.88 -1.60
N LEU A 143 -1.28 -8.31 -2.56
CA LEU A 143 -0.55 -7.42 -3.46
C LEU A 143 -1.25 -7.42 -4.82
N TYR A 144 -1.34 -6.29 -5.49
CA TYR A 144 -1.97 -6.25 -6.80
C TYR A 144 -1.40 -5.16 -7.72
N ALA A 145 -1.56 -5.36 -9.02
CA ALA A 145 -1.26 -4.38 -10.06
C ALA A 145 -2.29 -4.46 -11.19
N PHE A 146 -2.43 -3.37 -11.93
CA PHE A 146 -3.21 -3.34 -13.16
C PHE A 146 -2.38 -3.87 -14.31
N LEU A 147 -2.98 -4.74 -15.11
CA LEU A 147 -2.42 -5.21 -16.37
C LEU A 147 -2.86 -4.26 -17.48
N GLY A 148 -1.96 -3.37 -17.90
CA GLY A 148 -2.26 -2.38 -18.93
C GLY A 148 -3.07 -1.21 -18.39
N ASP A 149 -4.22 -0.93 -19.02
CA ASP A 149 -5.04 0.25 -18.71
C ASP A 149 -5.90 0.01 -17.45
N PRO A 150 -5.72 0.82 -16.37
CA PRO A 150 -6.50 0.69 -15.15
C PRO A 150 -8.01 0.82 -15.34
N ASP A 151 -8.49 1.51 -16.38
CA ASP A 151 -9.91 1.69 -16.66
C ASP A 151 -10.61 0.37 -17.02
N ASN A 152 -9.86 -0.65 -17.46
CA ASN A 152 -10.39 -1.98 -17.76
C ASN A 152 -10.50 -2.88 -16.51
N CYS A 153 -9.94 -2.46 -15.37
CA CYS A 153 -9.91 -3.23 -14.13
C CYS A 153 -9.31 -4.65 -14.28
N ASP A 154 -8.40 -4.85 -15.24
CA ASP A 154 -7.69 -6.10 -15.40
C ASP A 154 -6.58 -6.17 -14.34
N LEU A 155 -6.80 -6.94 -13.28
CA LEU A 155 -5.90 -7.02 -12.13
C LEU A 155 -5.14 -8.34 -12.11
N VAL A 156 -3.84 -8.25 -11.83
CA VAL A 156 -3.11 -9.36 -11.23
C VAL A 156 -3.14 -9.19 -9.72
N THR A 157 -3.65 -10.19 -9.01
CA THR A 157 -3.65 -10.21 -7.54
C THR A 157 -2.81 -11.38 -7.05
N PHE A 158 -1.83 -11.05 -6.21
CA PHE A 158 -1.00 -11.96 -5.48
C PHE A 158 -1.57 -12.15 -4.08
N THR A 159 -2.05 -13.36 -3.80
CA THR A 159 -2.57 -13.77 -2.49
C THR A 159 -1.58 -14.66 -1.78
N ARG A 160 -1.48 -14.53 -0.46
CA ARG A 160 -0.56 -15.33 0.36
C ARG A 160 -0.91 -16.83 0.30
N ASP A 161 0.11 -17.67 0.12
CA ASP A 161 0.01 -19.11 0.36
C ASP A 161 -0.14 -19.32 1.88
N GLY A 162 -1.26 -19.92 2.29
CA GLY A 162 -1.56 -20.23 3.70
C GLY A 162 -0.69 -21.32 4.32
#